data_AF-A0A2E3MFM0-F1
#
_entry.id   AF-A0A2E3MFM0-F1
#
_cell.length_a   1.000
_cell.length_b   1.000
_cell.length_c   1.000
_cell.angle_alpha   90.00
_cell.angle_beta   90.00
_cell.angle_gamma   90.00
#
_symmetry.space_group_name_H-M   'P 1'
#
loop_
_entity.id
_entity.type
_entity.pdbx_description
1 polymer ?
#
loop_
_entity_poly.entity_id
_entity_poly.type
_entity_poly.pdbx_seq_one_letter_code
_entity_poly.pdbx_strand_id
1 'polypeptide(L)'
;MGKHFIKQVLGNSRFWSGVLSVGIYYVESVKKAVLIDSGLDTSTAKTINKMIKKDGYTVGAIINTHSHADHCGGNQYFQSQYSDIEIHATRFEQHFIEFPSSEPSCFCQGAEALHELRNKHLEAKSSRVTHPIEDYRDQGLTIFGETFRLLALPGHTPGMIGVISPDNVFYTGDSIFGLATFVKHGVLFYTNIGESIQSLEKISKLDVDGTVYYHGGLHVGEPLAAAAERHIQKIRDTQDKVHAIISREPIYLERLSACLSEELGMPSSITQSTLTQACTRAYVANLEKEGRVKVSMVGQMQMISSTIAAACTTVDEPATVEVCESLLLQSCDKVGENAIHVKLSAASDLCGEMHIDNKVLSDVSKLASQLIASGYELHNDMLVDQNSKFYSLANPKIVSQKDSASRTEDTSLPRITLNFSDKTVALSIKGEIVNNWDMTKLGSLLAQICRPAQAPTPTM
;
A
#
# COMPACT_ATOMS: atom_id res chain seq x y z
N MET A 1 34.08 -4.04 10.70
CA MET A 1 33.06 -3.55 11.67
C MET A 1 33.56 -2.24 12.26
N GLY A 2 32.81 -1.16 12.09
CA GLY A 2 33.14 0.12 12.73
C GLY A 2 33.04 0.01 14.25
N LYS A 3 33.84 0.79 14.96
CA LYS A 3 33.82 0.84 16.43
C LYS A 3 32.52 1.52 16.88
N HIS A 4 31.72 0.88 17.73
CA HIS A 4 30.57 1.52 18.38
C HIS A 4 31.03 2.71 19.25
N PHE A 5 30.25 3.80 19.27
CA PHE A 5 30.54 5.02 20.03
C PHE A 5 29.25 5.62 20.62
N ILE A 6 29.35 6.40 21.70
CA ILE A 6 28.28 7.31 22.11
C ILE A 6 28.65 8.68 21.56
N LYS A 7 27.73 9.33 20.83
CA LYS A 7 27.95 10.65 20.24
C LYS A 7 26.89 11.63 20.74
N GLN A 8 27.35 12.84 21.07
CA GLN A 8 26.49 13.97 21.40
C GLN A 8 25.78 14.48 20.14
N VAL A 9 24.48 14.73 20.28
CA VAL A 9 23.64 15.37 19.27
C VAL A 9 23.58 16.86 19.57
N LEU A 10 22.99 17.22 20.71
CA LEU A 10 22.84 18.59 21.21
C LEU A 10 22.71 18.54 22.74
N GLY A 11 23.30 19.50 23.45
CA GLY A 11 23.21 19.58 24.91
C GLY A 11 23.54 18.25 25.61
N ASN A 12 22.62 17.74 26.40
CA ASN A 12 22.73 16.46 27.09
C ASN A 12 22.25 15.24 26.28
N SER A 13 21.69 15.48 25.10
CA SER A 13 21.15 14.47 24.19
C SER A 13 22.26 13.81 23.37
N ARG A 14 22.24 12.48 23.37
CA ARG A 14 23.23 11.58 22.78
C ARG A 14 22.52 10.40 22.10
N PHE A 15 23.29 9.62 21.36
CA PHE A 15 22.88 8.29 20.90
C PHE A 15 24.07 7.35 20.89
N TRP A 16 23.80 6.05 21.03
CA TRP A 16 24.78 4.99 20.80
C TRP A 16 24.76 4.59 19.32
N SER A 17 25.91 4.58 18.66
CA SER A 17 26.03 4.18 17.26
C SER A 17 26.12 2.67 17.13
N GLY A 18 25.12 2.09 16.49
CA GLY A 18 25.08 0.69 16.10
C GLY A 18 24.24 0.51 14.83
N VAL A 19 23.88 -0.75 14.54
CA VAL A 19 22.83 -1.02 13.54
C VAL A 19 21.52 -0.36 13.96
N LEU A 20 21.30 -0.29 15.28
CA LEU A 20 20.22 0.40 15.96
C LEU A 20 20.80 1.56 16.77
N SER A 21 20.14 2.70 16.74
CA SER A 21 20.60 3.94 17.38
C SER A 21 19.79 4.23 18.63
N VAL A 22 20.21 3.64 19.73
CA VAL A 22 19.60 3.85 21.05
C VAL A 22 19.85 5.28 21.52
N GLY A 23 18.77 5.99 21.85
CA GLY A 23 18.85 7.36 22.37
C GLY A 23 19.32 7.37 23.82
N ILE A 24 20.06 8.41 24.19
CA ILE A 24 20.63 8.56 25.53
C ILE A 24 20.54 10.03 25.93
N TYR A 25 19.99 10.32 27.10
CA TYR A 25 20.02 11.65 27.71
C TYR A 25 20.75 11.58 29.06
N TYR A 26 21.76 12.42 29.24
CA TYR A 26 22.52 12.48 30.49
C TYR A 26 21.97 13.55 31.42
N VAL A 27 21.47 13.14 32.59
CA VAL A 27 21.01 14.05 33.64
C VAL A 27 22.19 14.36 34.55
N GLU A 28 22.83 15.50 34.30
CA GLU A 28 24.11 15.88 34.92
C GLU A 28 24.01 16.05 36.44
N SER A 29 22.90 16.62 36.93
CA SER A 29 22.66 16.93 38.34
C SER A 29 22.69 15.70 39.25
N VAL A 30 22.28 14.53 38.75
CA VAL A 30 22.20 13.27 39.51
C VAL A 30 23.09 12.16 38.94
N LYS A 31 23.88 12.45 37.89
CA LYS A 31 24.73 11.48 37.19
C LYS A 31 23.97 10.21 36.76
N LYS A 32 22.74 10.40 36.29
CA LYS A 32 21.89 9.33 35.72
C LYS A 32 21.78 9.48 34.20
N ALA A 33 21.56 8.38 33.51
CA ALA A 33 21.19 8.35 32.09
C ALA A 33 19.75 7.87 31.94
N VAL A 34 19.00 8.55 31.07
CA VAL A 34 17.71 8.11 30.53
C VAL A 34 17.96 7.54 29.15
N LEU A 35 17.57 6.30 28.91
CA LEU A 35 17.62 5.69 27.59
C LEU A 35 16.31 5.91 26.83
N ILE A 36 16.39 6.11 25.53
CA ILE A 36 15.25 6.01 24.62
C ILE A 36 15.47 4.71 23.85
N ASP A 37 14.67 3.71 24.19
CA ASP A 37 14.84 2.28 23.88
C ASP A 37 16.09 1.65 24.52
N SER A 38 16.18 0.31 24.48
CA SER A 38 17.24 -0.46 25.16
C SER A 38 18.04 -1.38 24.24
N GLY A 39 17.71 -1.39 22.95
CA GLY A 39 18.40 -2.16 21.93
C GLY A 39 17.98 -3.63 21.88
N LEU A 40 18.59 -4.35 20.93
CA LEU A 40 18.14 -5.68 20.51
C LEU A 40 18.11 -6.75 21.59
N ASP A 41 19.15 -6.82 22.41
CA ASP A 41 19.33 -7.92 23.33
C ASP A 41 20.27 -7.56 24.48
N THR A 42 20.47 -8.53 25.38
CA THR A 42 21.38 -8.41 26.53
C THR A 42 22.82 -8.01 26.12
N SER A 43 23.30 -8.41 24.94
CA SER A 43 24.66 -8.07 24.49
C SER A 43 24.78 -6.59 24.13
N THR A 44 23.80 -6.09 23.38
CA THR A 44 23.67 -4.67 23.06
C THR A 44 23.56 -3.83 24.33
N ALA A 45 22.67 -4.24 25.24
CA ALA A 45 22.43 -3.54 26.49
C ALA A 45 23.68 -3.48 27.40
N LYS A 46 24.44 -4.59 27.51
CA LYS A 46 25.74 -4.63 28.22
C LYS A 46 26.76 -3.65 27.63
N THR A 47 26.82 -3.57 26.31
CA THR A 47 27.74 -2.68 25.59
C THR A 47 27.41 -1.22 25.89
N ILE A 48 26.14 -0.83 25.74
CA ILE A 48 25.64 0.51 26.05
C ILE A 48 25.93 0.86 27.52
N ASN A 49 25.56 -0.02 28.45
CA ASN A 49 25.75 0.21 29.88
C ASN A 49 27.23 0.41 30.26
N LYS A 50 28.14 -0.38 29.66
CA LYS A 50 29.58 -0.23 29.89
C LYS A 50 30.09 1.14 29.43
N MET A 51 29.58 1.66 28.31
CA MET A 51 29.99 2.94 27.76
C MET A 51 29.44 4.11 28.60
N ILE A 52 28.17 4.04 29.02
CA ILE A 52 27.56 5.02 29.91
C ILE A 52 28.30 5.09 31.26
N LYS A 53 28.67 3.93 31.84
CA LYS A 53 29.50 3.87 33.05
C LYS A 53 30.88 4.50 32.87
N LYS A 54 31.49 4.30 31.69
CA LYS A 54 32.79 4.92 31.37
C LYS A 54 32.69 6.44 31.29
N ASP A 55 31.55 6.96 30.85
CA ASP A 55 31.27 8.40 30.82
C ASP A 55 30.92 8.97 32.22
N GLY A 56 30.84 8.12 33.26
CA GLY A 56 30.59 8.54 34.64
C GLY A 56 29.11 8.58 35.04
N TYR A 57 28.22 7.94 34.26
CA TYR A 57 26.78 7.89 34.54
C TYR A 57 26.31 6.47 34.87
N THR A 58 25.14 6.37 35.49
CA THR A 58 24.42 5.09 35.66
C THR A 58 23.05 5.18 35.02
N VAL A 59 22.58 4.12 34.36
CA VAL A 59 21.24 4.11 33.77
C VAL A 59 20.20 4.11 34.88
N GLY A 60 19.30 5.09 34.86
CA GLY A 60 18.23 5.24 35.85
C GLY A 60 16.83 5.06 35.28
N ALA A 61 16.65 5.33 33.99
CA ALA A 61 15.36 5.19 33.33
C ALA A 61 15.50 4.74 31.86
N ILE A 62 14.45 4.11 31.35
CA ILE A 62 14.26 3.74 29.95
C ILE A 62 12.87 4.23 29.54
N ILE A 63 12.78 4.94 28.42
CA ILE A 63 11.54 5.25 27.73
C ILE A 63 11.50 4.36 26.48
N ASN A 64 10.63 3.37 26.44
CA ASN A 64 10.42 2.56 25.26
C ASN A 64 9.47 3.29 24.30
N THR A 65 9.89 3.42 23.04
CA THR A 65 9.06 4.00 21.98
C THR A 65 7.91 3.07 21.62
N HIS A 66 8.18 1.77 21.57
CA HIS A 66 7.20 0.69 21.39
C HIS A 66 7.78 -0.67 21.81
N SER A 67 7.01 -1.75 21.66
CA SER A 67 7.29 -3.08 22.18
C SER A 67 8.15 -3.99 21.31
N HIS A 68 8.44 -3.61 20.06
CA HIS A 68 9.21 -4.48 19.18
C HIS A 68 10.51 -4.92 19.84
N ALA A 69 10.88 -6.18 19.59
CA ALA A 69 11.92 -6.84 20.36
C ALA A 69 13.26 -6.13 20.27
N ASP A 70 13.51 -5.44 19.16
CA ASP A 70 14.73 -4.71 18.97
C ASP A 70 14.79 -3.37 19.69
N HIS A 71 13.66 -2.83 20.17
CA HIS A 71 13.54 -1.62 20.98
C HIS A 71 13.54 -1.93 22.48
N CYS A 72 12.94 -3.04 22.91
CA CYS A 72 12.79 -3.39 24.32
C CYS A 72 13.68 -4.56 24.79
N GLY A 73 14.42 -5.22 23.89
CA GLY A 73 15.17 -6.44 24.18
C GLY A 73 16.29 -6.31 25.22
N GLY A 74 16.75 -5.08 25.50
CA GLY A 74 17.68 -4.76 26.56
C GLY A 74 17.05 -4.56 27.95
N ASN A 75 15.73 -4.42 28.05
CA ASN A 75 15.03 -4.04 29.28
C ASN A 75 15.33 -4.99 30.44
N GLN A 76 15.17 -6.30 30.22
CA GLN A 76 15.42 -7.31 31.25
C GLN A 76 16.85 -7.24 31.81
N TYR A 77 17.84 -6.96 30.94
CA TYR A 77 19.22 -6.79 31.39
C TYR A 77 19.30 -5.61 32.37
N PHE A 78 18.79 -4.44 32.01
CA PHE A 78 18.87 -3.28 32.89
C PHE A 78 18.12 -3.46 34.21
N GLN A 79 16.95 -4.12 34.21
CA GLN A 79 16.24 -4.48 35.45
C GLN A 79 17.05 -5.42 36.35
N SER A 80 17.81 -6.36 35.76
CA SER A 80 18.70 -7.23 36.54
C SER A 80 19.90 -6.50 37.16
N GLN A 81 20.28 -5.34 36.61
CA GLN A 81 21.44 -4.56 37.06
C GLN A 81 21.08 -3.45 38.04
N TYR A 82 19.87 -2.90 37.93
CA TYR A 82 19.43 -1.71 38.64
C TYR A 82 18.04 -1.96 39.23
N SER A 83 17.97 -2.13 40.55
CA SER A 83 16.72 -2.44 41.26
C SER A 83 15.72 -1.27 41.26
N ASP A 84 16.21 -0.04 41.09
CA ASP A 84 15.45 1.21 41.09
C ASP A 84 15.12 1.72 39.68
N ILE A 85 15.37 0.92 38.62
CA ILE A 85 15.20 1.42 37.26
C ILE A 85 13.74 1.70 36.90
N GLU A 86 13.53 2.87 36.31
CA GLU A 86 12.24 3.23 35.72
C GLU A 86 12.17 2.71 34.27
N ILE A 87 11.12 1.97 33.93
CA ILE A 87 10.81 1.58 32.55
C ILE A 87 9.44 2.17 32.24
N HIS A 88 9.45 3.08 31.28
CA HIS A 88 8.30 3.84 30.82
C HIS A 88 7.90 3.32 29.44
N ALA A 89 6.63 2.97 29.28
CA ALA A 89 6.02 2.59 28.01
C ALA A 89 4.53 2.92 28.06
N THR A 90 3.90 3.14 26.92
CA THR A 90 2.44 3.28 26.84
C THR A 90 1.75 1.98 27.27
N ARG A 91 0.50 2.04 27.72
CA ARG A 91 -0.23 0.87 28.25
C ARG A 91 -0.42 -0.21 27.20
N PHE A 92 -0.63 0.18 25.95
CA PHE A 92 -0.70 -0.76 24.84
C PHE A 92 0.61 -1.54 24.69
N GLU A 93 1.73 -0.83 24.64
CA GLU A 93 3.08 -1.41 24.45
C GLU A 93 3.54 -2.18 25.69
N GLN A 94 3.11 -1.78 26.89
CA GLN A 94 3.37 -2.50 28.13
C GLN A 94 2.94 -3.97 28.04
N HIS A 95 1.78 -4.25 27.44
CA HIS A 95 1.31 -5.63 27.33
C HIS A 95 2.32 -6.52 26.60
N PHE A 96 2.85 -6.05 25.48
CA PHE A 96 3.81 -6.79 24.67
C PHE A 96 5.19 -6.84 25.31
N ILE A 97 5.61 -5.81 26.04
CA ILE A 97 6.87 -5.82 26.80
C ILE A 97 6.84 -6.85 27.95
N GLU A 98 5.71 -6.96 28.66
CA GLU A 98 5.52 -7.90 29.77
C GLU A 98 5.20 -9.32 29.30
N PHE A 99 4.52 -9.45 28.15
CA PHE A 99 4.17 -10.72 27.50
C PHE A 99 4.69 -10.77 26.05
N PRO A 100 6.01 -10.88 25.82
CA PRO A 100 6.58 -10.79 24.47
C PRO A 100 6.10 -11.84 23.47
N SER A 101 5.59 -12.98 23.96
CA SER A 101 4.97 -14.00 23.09
C SER A 101 3.71 -13.49 22.38
N SER A 102 3.06 -12.43 22.88
CA SER A 102 1.89 -11.83 22.24
C SER A 102 2.22 -11.23 20.86
N GLU A 103 3.43 -10.70 20.68
CA GLU A 103 3.87 -10.08 19.43
C GLU A 103 3.88 -11.08 18.25
N PRO A 104 4.65 -12.19 18.29
CA PRO A 104 4.62 -13.18 17.21
C PRO A 104 3.26 -13.88 17.10
N SER A 105 2.48 -13.99 18.18
CA SER A 105 1.10 -14.50 18.13
C SER A 105 0.16 -13.57 17.37
N CYS A 106 0.32 -12.25 17.46
CA CYS A 106 -0.45 -11.29 16.65
C CYS A 106 -0.24 -11.50 15.15
N PHE A 107 0.99 -11.85 14.74
CA PHE A 107 1.27 -12.18 13.33
C PHE A 107 0.60 -13.49 12.89
N CYS A 108 0.22 -14.36 13.85
CA CYS A 108 -0.56 -15.57 13.63
C CYS A 108 -2.06 -15.38 13.96
N GLN A 109 -2.60 -14.16 13.85
CA GLN A 109 -4.02 -13.86 14.12
C GLN A 109 -4.47 -14.25 15.55
N GLY A 110 -3.56 -14.17 16.52
CA GLY A 110 -3.80 -14.53 17.91
C GLY A 110 -3.61 -16.02 18.23
N ALA A 111 -3.24 -16.85 17.26
CA ALA A 111 -2.88 -18.25 17.50
C ALA A 111 -1.47 -18.40 18.11
N GLU A 112 -1.12 -19.63 18.49
CA GLU A 112 0.24 -20.00 18.87
C GLU A 112 1.21 -19.66 17.72
N ALA A 113 2.30 -18.95 18.05
CA ALA A 113 3.27 -18.51 17.05
C ALA A 113 4.03 -19.71 16.47
N LEU A 114 4.26 -19.65 15.15
CA LEU A 114 5.15 -20.61 14.46
C LEU A 114 6.55 -20.56 15.07
N HIS A 115 7.25 -21.70 15.06
CA HIS A 115 8.57 -21.83 15.68
C HIS A 115 9.57 -20.79 15.16
N GLU A 116 9.56 -20.51 13.85
CA GLU A 116 10.45 -19.56 13.20
C GLU A 116 10.20 -18.10 13.60
N LEU A 117 9.00 -17.78 14.10
CA LEU A 117 8.67 -16.45 14.63
C LEU A 117 9.19 -16.25 16.05
N ARG A 118 9.50 -17.34 16.77
CA ARG A 118 10.06 -17.31 18.14
C ARG A 118 11.57 -17.07 18.13
N ASN A 119 11.96 -15.89 17.67
CA ASN A 119 13.36 -15.48 17.57
C ASN A 119 13.60 -14.10 18.17
N LYS A 120 14.86 -13.76 18.46
CA LYS A 120 15.23 -12.53 19.20
C LYS A 120 14.84 -11.20 18.52
N HIS A 121 14.46 -11.21 17.24
CA HIS A 121 14.03 -10.01 16.53
C HIS A 121 12.52 -9.79 16.61
N LEU A 122 11.75 -10.79 17.04
CA LEU A 122 10.28 -10.71 17.15
C LEU A 122 9.78 -11.05 18.56
N GLU A 123 10.60 -11.71 19.38
CA GLU A 123 10.24 -12.12 20.73
C GLU A 123 11.39 -11.73 21.69
N ALA A 124 11.24 -10.58 22.35
CA ALA A 124 12.16 -10.14 23.39
C ALA A 124 12.03 -10.98 24.67
N LYS A 125 12.97 -10.80 25.59
CA LYS A 125 12.82 -11.35 26.94
C LYS A 125 11.85 -10.47 27.74
N SER A 126 10.91 -11.10 28.43
CA SER A 126 9.94 -10.40 29.29
C SER A 126 10.64 -9.52 30.30
N SER A 127 10.09 -8.30 30.46
CA SER A 127 10.53 -7.28 31.41
C SER A 127 9.31 -6.52 31.93
N ARG A 128 9.39 -5.96 33.14
CA ARG A 128 8.26 -5.24 33.74
C ARG A 128 8.28 -3.76 33.37
N VAL A 129 7.16 -3.21 32.93
CA VAL A 129 7.00 -1.75 32.82
C VAL A 129 6.67 -1.20 34.20
N THR A 130 7.57 -0.39 34.76
CA THR A 130 7.40 0.12 36.13
C THR A 130 6.55 1.39 36.18
N HIS A 131 6.52 2.15 35.07
CA HIS A 131 5.84 3.44 34.97
C HIS A 131 5.04 3.51 33.66
N PRO A 132 3.80 3.01 33.64
CA PRO A 132 3.02 3.03 32.41
C PRO A 132 2.54 4.45 32.07
N ILE A 133 2.57 4.77 30.78
CA ILE A 133 2.19 6.04 30.19
C ILE A 133 0.80 5.92 29.56
N GLU A 134 0.02 7.01 29.55
CA GLU A 134 -1.28 7.04 28.87
C GLU A 134 -1.11 6.93 27.34
N ASP A 135 -1.97 6.14 26.68
CA ASP A 135 -1.94 5.94 25.23
C ASP A 135 -2.51 7.16 24.46
N TYR A 136 -2.18 7.24 23.16
CA TYR A 136 -2.83 8.11 22.15
C TYR A 136 -2.87 9.62 22.46
N ARG A 137 -1.93 10.15 23.25
CA ARG A 137 -1.82 11.60 23.50
C ARG A 137 -0.38 12.08 23.63
N ASP A 138 -0.20 13.34 23.25
CA ASP A 138 1.03 14.07 23.53
C ASP A 138 1.06 14.48 24.99
N GLN A 139 2.21 14.32 25.64
CA GLN A 139 2.34 14.60 27.06
C GLN A 139 3.79 14.87 27.47
N GLY A 140 3.95 15.62 28.55
CA GLY A 140 5.25 15.76 29.22
C GLY A 140 5.52 14.56 30.13
N LEU A 141 6.76 14.11 30.18
CA LEU A 141 7.25 13.11 31.12
C LEU A 141 8.48 13.66 31.85
N THR A 142 8.36 13.84 33.16
CA THR A 142 9.47 14.34 33.99
C THR A 142 10.22 13.18 34.62
N ILE A 143 11.52 13.07 34.34
CA ILE A 143 12.41 12.05 34.91
C ILE A 143 13.65 12.75 35.46
N PHE A 144 13.98 12.52 36.73
CA PHE A 144 15.12 13.14 37.41
C PHE A 144 15.18 14.69 37.30
N GLY A 145 14.02 15.35 37.25
CA GLY A 145 13.90 16.80 37.14
C GLY A 145 13.93 17.35 35.70
N GLU A 146 14.09 16.48 34.71
CA GLU A 146 14.19 16.83 33.28
C GLU A 146 12.89 16.45 32.58
N THR A 147 12.33 17.33 31.74
CA THR A 147 11.03 17.10 31.09
C THR A 147 11.20 16.74 29.61
N PHE A 148 10.82 15.51 29.28
CA PHE A 148 10.71 15.01 27.91
C PHE A 148 9.30 15.30 27.37
N ARG A 149 9.18 15.54 26.07
CA ARG A 149 7.88 15.57 25.38
C ARG A 149 7.67 14.26 24.66
N LEU A 150 6.63 13.54 25.01
CA LEU A 150 6.20 12.34 24.32
C LEU A 150 5.18 12.74 23.24
N LEU A 151 5.39 12.26 22.02
CA LEU A 151 4.47 12.43 20.91
C LEU A 151 3.79 11.10 20.63
N ALA A 152 2.46 11.05 20.68
CA ALA A 152 1.73 9.90 20.17
C ALA A 152 1.89 9.82 18.65
N LEU A 153 2.36 8.67 18.18
CA LEU A 153 2.66 8.39 16.77
C LEU A 153 2.14 6.99 16.37
N PRO A 154 0.83 6.72 16.51
CA PRO A 154 0.26 5.43 16.14
C PRO A 154 0.44 5.12 14.65
N GLY A 155 0.43 3.84 14.30
CA GLY A 155 0.38 3.37 12.91
C GLY A 155 1.41 2.28 12.61
N HIS A 156 2.64 2.41 13.12
CA HIS A 156 3.61 1.31 13.12
C HIS A 156 3.16 0.22 14.11
N THR A 157 3.06 0.60 15.37
CA THR A 157 2.24 -0.07 16.39
C THR A 157 1.21 0.92 16.93
N PRO A 158 0.10 0.46 17.52
CA PRO A 158 -0.94 1.35 18.05
C PRO A 158 -0.46 2.27 19.17
N GLY A 159 0.41 1.80 20.07
CA GLY A 159 0.88 2.57 21.22
C GLY A 159 2.20 3.30 20.99
N MET A 160 2.74 3.33 19.77
CA MET A 160 4.05 3.92 19.51
C MET A 160 4.10 5.40 19.87
N ILE A 161 5.20 5.79 20.49
CA ILE A 161 5.53 7.19 20.79
C ILE A 161 6.88 7.58 20.19
N GLY A 162 6.98 8.86 19.84
CA GLY A 162 8.26 9.54 19.63
C GLY A 162 8.65 10.33 20.86
N VAL A 163 9.95 10.53 21.09
CA VAL A 163 10.45 11.20 22.30
C VAL A 163 11.26 12.43 21.90
N ILE A 164 10.88 13.61 22.38
CA ILE A 164 11.69 14.83 22.27
C ILE A 164 12.33 15.12 23.62
N SER A 165 13.65 15.23 23.64
CA SER A 165 14.43 15.53 24.84
C SER A 165 14.29 16.99 25.30
N PRO A 166 14.75 17.33 26.52
CA PRO A 166 14.86 18.71 26.96
C PRO A 166 15.71 19.61 26.05
N ASP A 167 16.69 19.04 25.33
CA ASP A 167 17.50 19.79 24.35
C ASP A 167 16.82 19.91 22.97
N ASN A 168 15.53 19.62 22.87
CA ASN A 168 14.77 19.66 21.63
C ASN A 168 15.31 18.72 20.53
N VAL A 169 15.86 17.56 20.92
CA VAL A 169 16.26 16.49 20.00
C VAL A 169 15.17 15.44 19.92
N PHE A 170 14.75 15.10 18.69
CA PHE A 170 13.72 14.12 18.42
C PHE A 170 14.30 12.71 18.19
N TYR A 171 13.86 11.75 18.98
CA TYR A 171 14.10 10.33 18.80
C TYR A 171 12.83 9.69 18.21
N THR A 172 12.94 9.20 16.97
CA THR A 172 11.76 8.90 16.15
C THR A 172 11.11 7.55 16.43
N GLY A 173 11.82 6.64 17.14
CA GLY A 173 11.51 5.21 17.07
C GLY A 173 11.44 4.77 15.61
N ASP A 174 10.41 3.99 15.28
CA ASP A 174 10.17 3.44 13.94
C ASP A 174 9.15 4.25 13.11
N SER A 175 8.89 5.50 13.51
CA SER A 175 8.09 6.41 12.69
C SER A 175 8.81 6.88 11.41
N ILE A 176 10.14 6.99 11.45
CA ILE A 176 10.98 7.36 10.30
C ILE A 176 12.22 6.47 10.26
N PHE A 177 12.50 5.93 9.07
CA PHE A 177 13.67 5.10 8.80
C PHE A 177 14.72 5.89 8.00
N GLY A 178 16.00 5.62 8.29
CA GLY A 178 17.12 6.10 7.47
C GLY A 178 17.12 5.45 6.09
N LEU A 179 17.73 6.12 5.11
CA LEU A 179 17.68 5.73 3.69
C LEU A 179 18.09 4.28 3.42
N ALA A 180 19.09 3.75 4.13
CA ALA A 180 19.54 2.37 3.94
C ALA A 180 18.43 1.36 4.28
N THR A 181 17.73 1.56 5.41
CA THR A 181 16.59 0.74 5.83
C THR A 181 15.40 0.97 4.91
N PHE A 182 15.10 2.23 4.60
CA PHE A 182 14.02 2.61 3.69
C PHE A 182 14.12 1.93 2.31
N VAL A 183 15.32 1.86 1.73
CA VAL A 183 15.56 1.21 0.43
C VAL A 183 15.54 -0.32 0.55
N LYS A 184 16.07 -0.88 1.64
CA LYS A 184 16.14 -2.33 1.86
C LYS A 184 14.77 -2.98 1.98
N HIS A 185 13.80 -2.30 2.58
CA HIS A 185 12.48 -2.88 2.86
C HIS A 185 11.48 -2.56 1.74
N GLY A 186 11.04 -3.61 1.04
CA GLY A 186 10.03 -3.52 -0.02
C GLY A 186 8.72 -2.93 0.48
N VAL A 187 8.23 -3.46 1.61
CA VAL A 187 7.08 -2.97 2.38
C VAL A 187 7.57 -2.54 3.76
N LEU A 188 7.25 -1.32 4.17
CA LEU A 188 7.47 -0.86 5.55
C LEU A 188 6.36 -1.40 6.45
N PHE A 189 6.73 -1.75 7.69
CA PHE A 189 5.79 -2.37 8.62
C PHE A 189 4.84 -1.32 9.22
N TYR A 190 3.55 -1.44 8.90
CA TYR A 190 2.49 -0.60 9.44
C TYR A 190 1.27 -1.46 9.76
N THR A 191 0.73 -1.30 10.96
CA THR A 191 -0.50 -1.95 11.42
C THR A 191 -1.75 -1.12 11.08
N ASN A 192 -1.60 0.19 10.90
CA ASN A 192 -2.68 1.08 10.45
C ASN A 192 -2.15 2.17 9.52
N ILE A 193 -2.53 2.12 8.25
CA ILE A 193 -2.03 3.04 7.20
C ILE A 193 -2.47 4.49 7.44
N GLY A 194 -3.73 4.70 7.81
CA GLY A 194 -4.27 6.05 8.04
C GLY A 194 -3.60 6.73 9.23
N GLU A 195 -3.40 6.00 10.33
CA GLU A 195 -2.68 6.51 11.50
C GLU A 195 -1.20 6.78 11.19
N SER A 196 -0.54 5.90 10.42
CA SER A 196 0.84 6.14 9.98
C SER A 196 0.98 7.44 9.19
N ILE A 197 0.08 7.70 8.24
CA ILE A 197 0.09 8.95 7.46
C ILE A 197 -0.13 10.16 8.39
N GLN A 198 -1.09 10.10 9.31
CA GLN A 198 -1.34 11.21 10.26
C GLN A 198 -0.12 11.47 11.17
N SER A 199 0.53 10.40 11.65
CA SER A 199 1.77 10.49 12.42
C SER A 199 2.90 11.14 11.62
N LEU A 200 3.07 10.77 10.35
CA LEU A 200 4.05 11.37 9.45
C LEU A 200 3.75 12.85 9.15
N GLU A 201 2.49 13.21 8.91
CA GLU A 201 2.04 14.59 8.73
C GLU A 201 2.20 15.47 9.98
N LYS A 202 2.15 14.85 11.16
CA LYS A 202 2.47 15.51 12.42
C LYS A 202 3.98 15.73 12.55
N ILE A 203 4.78 14.71 12.24
CA ILE A 203 6.25 14.80 12.27
C ILE A 203 6.77 15.85 11.30
N SER A 204 6.16 15.97 10.11
CA SER A 204 6.59 16.94 9.08
C SER A 204 6.51 18.41 9.54
N LYS A 205 5.73 18.70 10.59
CA LYS A 205 5.49 20.04 11.14
C LYS A 205 6.29 20.30 12.41
N LEU A 206 7.10 19.35 12.88
CA LEU A 206 7.89 19.52 14.10
C LEU A 206 9.07 20.46 13.87
N ASP A 207 9.24 21.37 14.83
CA ASP A 207 10.39 22.25 14.94
C ASP A 207 11.33 21.71 16.02
N VAL A 208 12.40 21.03 15.59
CA VAL A 208 13.37 20.34 16.45
C VAL A 208 14.79 20.60 15.96
N ASP A 209 15.73 20.68 16.90
CA ASP A 209 17.12 21.09 16.62
C ASP A 209 18.02 19.92 16.20
N GLY A 210 17.53 18.68 16.36
CA GLY A 210 18.23 17.47 15.91
C GLY A 210 17.29 16.27 15.86
N THR A 211 17.57 15.31 14.99
CA THR A 211 16.78 14.08 14.89
C THR A 211 17.67 12.84 14.87
N VAL A 212 17.26 11.81 15.62
CA VAL A 212 17.90 10.49 15.64
C VAL A 212 16.89 9.46 15.17
N TYR A 213 17.17 8.84 14.01
CA TYR A 213 16.42 7.70 13.53
C TYR A 213 16.95 6.44 14.18
N TYR A 214 16.06 5.60 14.72
CA TYR A 214 16.46 4.35 15.35
C TYR A 214 17.25 3.46 14.37
N HIS A 215 16.68 3.27 13.17
CA HIS A 215 17.35 2.64 12.04
C HIS A 215 17.95 3.66 11.07
N GLY A 216 19.02 4.34 11.48
CA GLY A 216 19.74 5.27 10.60
C GLY A 216 20.71 6.20 11.31
N GLY A 217 20.54 6.37 12.62
CA GLY A 217 21.38 7.23 13.44
C GLY A 217 21.04 8.70 13.27
N LEU A 218 22.00 9.54 13.64
CA LEU A 218 21.86 10.99 13.66
C LEU A 218 21.68 11.54 12.24
N HIS A 219 20.59 12.28 12.04
CA HIS A 219 20.31 13.04 10.83
C HIS A 219 20.30 14.53 11.19
N VAL A 220 21.25 15.27 10.61
CA VAL A 220 21.38 16.72 10.77
C VAL A 220 21.25 17.34 9.39
N GLY A 221 20.32 18.28 9.22
CA GLY A 221 20.16 19.06 7.99
C GLY A 221 19.22 18.47 6.95
N GLU A 222 18.68 17.26 7.15
CA GLU A 222 17.51 16.80 6.40
C GLU A 222 16.25 17.35 7.08
N PRO A 223 15.38 18.10 6.36
CA PRO A 223 14.10 18.51 6.92
C PRO A 223 13.22 17.29 7.21
N LEU A 224 12.66 17.21 8.42
CA LEU A 224 11.68 16.18 8.80
C LEU A 224 10.51 16.10 7.81
N ALA A 225 10.10 17.24 7.25
CA ALA A 225 9.07 17.29 6.20
C ALA A 225 9.44 16.45 4.97
N ALA A 226 10.69 16.51 4.51
CA ALA A 226 11.15 15.74 3.37
C ALA A 226 11.24 14.24 3.71
N ALA A 227 11.69 13.90 4.92
CA ALA A 227 11.73 12.51 5.38
C ALA A 227 10.31 11.92 5.51
N ALA A 228 9.38 12.66 6.10
CA ALA A 228 7.98 12.26 6.24
C ALA A 228 7.30 12.07 4.88
N GLU A 229 7.47 13.01 3.94
CA GLU A 229 6.88 12.91 2.60
C GLU A 229 7.38 11.67 1.86
N ARG A 230 8.65 11.29 1.99
CA ARG A 230 9.15 10.05 1.39
C ARG A 230 8.46 8.81 1.94
N HIS A 231 8.17 8.78 3.24
CA HIS A 231 7.46 7.66 3.86
C HIS A 231 5.99 7.63 3.42
N ILE A 232 5.34 8.80 3.36
CA ILE A 232 3.97 8.93 2.84
C ILE A 232 3.91 8.45 1.38
N GLN A 233 4.87 8.85 0.54
CA GLN A 233 4.92 8.40 -0.84
C GLN A 233 5.15 6.88 -0.95
N LYS A 234 6.04 6.31 -0.13
CA LYS A 234 6.24 4.84 -0.08
C LYS A 234 4.98 4.09 0.31
N ILE A 235 4.20 4.63 1.27
CA ILE A 235 2.90 4.09 1.66
C ILE A 235 1.93 4.14 0.47
N ARG A 236 1.80 5.29 -0.20
CA ARG A 236 0.93 5.46 -1.38
C ARG A 236 1.32 4.51 -2.51
N ASP A 237 2.62 4.42 -2.84
CA ASP A 237 3.13 3.52 -3.87
C ASP A 237 2.81 2.06 -3.54
N THR A 238 2.95 1.66 -2.27
CA THR A 238 2.64 0.29 -1.83
C THR A 238 1.14 0.03 -1.88
N GLN A 239 0.32 0.99 -1.47
CA GLN A 239 -1.14 0.91 -1.56
C GLN A 239 -1.61 0.77 -3.01
N ASP A 240 -1.04 1.53 -3.94
CA ASP A 240 -1.37 1.45 -5.36
C ASP A 240 -0.93 0.12 -5.97
N LYS A 241 0.20 -0.45 -5.55
CA LYS A 241 0.58 -1.82 -5.93
C LYS A 241 -0.40 -2.86 -5.43
N VAL A 242 -0.78 -2.81 -4.15
CA VAL A 242 -1.79 -3.71 -3.57
C VAL A 242 -3.10 -3.60 -4.34
N HIS A 243 -3.58 -2.39 -4.59
CA HIS A 243 -4.79 -2.14 -5.37
C HIS A 243 -4.66 -2.65 -6.81
N ALA A 244 -3.51 -2.46 -7.46
CA ALA A 244 -3.26 -2.94 -8.82
C ALA A 244 -3.29 -4.47 -8.91
N ILE A 245 -2.76 -5.18 -7.90
CA ILE A 245 -2.84 -6.65 -7.83
C ILE A 245 -4.31 -7.08 -7.71
N ILE A 246 -5.08 -6.47 -6.78
CA ILE A 246 -6.51 -6.76 -6.57
C ILE A 246 -7.36 -6.42 -7.81
N SER A 247 -6.94 -5.42 -8.60
CA SER A 247 -7.68 -4.99 -9.79
C SER A 247 -7.52 -5.93 -10.99
N ARG A 248 -6.57 -6.88 -10.94
CA ARG A 248 -6.41 -7.90 -12.00
C ARG A 248 -7.54 -8.93 -11.97
N GLU A 249 -7.86 -9.39 -10.76
CA GLU A 249 -8.91 -10.36 -10.49
C GLU A 249 -9.21 -10.40 -8.97
N PRO A 250 -10.40 -10.85 -8.56
CA PRO A 250 -10.69 -11.14 -7.16
C PRO A 250 -9.66 -12.12 -6.57
N ILE A 251 -9.12 -11.81 -5.39
CA ILE A 251 -7.94 -12.49 -4.85
C ILE A 251 -8.09 -12.82 -3.36
N TYR A 252 -7.58 -13.99 -2.96
CA TYR A 252 -7.47 -14.37 -1.56
C TYR A 252 -6.27 -13.69 -0.91
N LEU A 253 -6.38 -13.37 0.38
CA LEU A 253 -5.40 -12.57 1.08
C LEU A 253 -3.99 -13.18 1.12
N GLU A 254 -3.86 -14.50 1.31
CA GLU A 254 -2.55 -15.16 1.26
C GLU A 254 -1.92 -15.02 -0.14
N ARG A 255 -2.71 -15.16 -1.20
CA ARG A 255 -2.23 -15.01 -2.58
C ARG A 255 -1.85 -13.56 -2.88
N LEU A 256 -2.61 -12.58 -2.39
CA LEU A 256 -2.30 -11.16 -2.50
C LEU A 256 -0.94 -10.84 -1.86
N SER A 257 -0.71 -11.35 -0.64
CA SER A 257 0.56 -11.14 0.08
C SER A 257 1.75 -11.79 -0.66
N ALA A 258 1.54 -12.96 -1.27
CA ALA A 258 2.53 -13.62 -2.10
C ALA A 258 2.86 -12.81 -3.36
N CYS A 259 1.84 -12.38 -4.12
CA CYS A 259 2.03 -11.55 -5.31
C CYS A 259 2.75 -10.22 -4.99
N LEU A 260 2.39 -9.57 -3.88
CA LEU A 260 3.07 -8.36 -3.44
C LEU A 260 4.55 -8.62 -3.13
N SER A 261 4.86 -9.74 -2.46
CA SER A 261 6.24 -10.13 -2.15
C SER A 261 7.05 -10.41 -3.42
N GLU A 262 6.46 -11.12 -4.40
CA GLU A 262 7.06 -11.43 -5.69
C GLU A 262 7.37 -10.16 -6.49
N GLU A 263 6.41 -9.24 -6.62
CA GLU A 263 6.58 -7.97 -7.35
C GLU A 263 7.61 -7.03 -6.74
N LEU A 264 7.85 -7.15 -5.43
CA LEU A 264 8.85 -6.37 -4.70
C LEU A 264 10.19 -7.11 -4.55
N GLY A 265 10.33 -8.30 -5.11
CA GLY A 265 11.57 -9.09 -5.02
C GLY A 265 11.96 -9.44 -3.58
N MET A 266 10.97 -9.61 -2.69
CA MET A 266 11.20 -9.85 -1.26
C MET A 266 11.67 -11.29 -1.01
N PRO A 267 12.54 -11.52 -0.02
CA PRO A 267 13.06 -12.86 0.26
C PRO A 267 11.95 -13.79 0.77
N SER A 268 11.98 -15.04 0.30
CA SER A 268 11.06 -16.08 0.77
C SER A 268 11.53 -16.65 2.10
N SER A 269 10.80 -16.35 3.18
CA SER A 269 10.97 -16.96 4.50
C SER A 269 9.65 -16.89 5.29
N ILE A 270 9.48 -17.76 6.30
CA ILE A 270 8.28 -17.76 7.16
C ILE A 270 8.09 -16.41 7.84
N THR A 271 9.16 -15.85 8.42
CA THR A 271 9.14 -14.52 9.03
C THR A 271 8.72 -13.43 8.05
N GLN A 272 9.37 -13.36 6.89
CA GLN A 272 9.05 -12.32 5.90
C GLN A 272 7.62 -12.45 5.40
N SER A 273 7.16 -13.67 5.09
CA SER A 273 5.80 -13.92 4.62
C SER A 273 4.76 -13.48 5.66
N THR A 274 4.96 -13.84 6.93
CA THR A 274 4.00 -13.52 8.00
C THR A 274 3.91 -12.01 8.24
N LEU A 275 5.05 -11.30 8.28
CA LEU A 275 5.08 -9.84 8.39
C LEU A 275 4.43 -9.15 7.18
N THR A 276 4.69 -9.65 5.96
CA THR A 276 4.05 -9.11 4.75
C THR A 276 2.54 -9.33 4.78
N GLN A 277 2.05 -10.46 5.29
CA GLN A 277 0.61 -10.71 5.44
C GLN A 277 -0.03 -9.71 6.41
N ALA A 278 0.61 -9.43 7.55
CA ALA A 278 0.13 -8.43 8.49
C ALA A 278 0.04 -7.03 7.84
N CYS A 279 1.09 -6.62 7.11
CA CYS A 279 1.09 -5.34 6.40
C CYS A 279 0.03 -5.29 5.28
N THR A 280 -0.09 -6.37 4.50
CA THR A 280 -1.09 -6.47 3.42
C THR A 280 -2.50 -6.30 3.97
N ARG A 281 -2.82 -6.88 5.14
CA ARG A 281 -4.11 -6.68 5.81
C ARG A 281 -4.36 -5.21 6.14
N ALA A 282 -3.35 -4.48 6.63
CA ALA A 282 -3.47 -3.06 6.92
C ALA A 282 -3.77 -2.23 5.65
N TYR A 283 -3.11 -2.53 4.52
CA TYR A 283 -3.40 -1.88 3.23
C TYR A 283 -4.79 -2.22 2.71
N VAL A 284 -5.22 -3.48 2.79
CA VAL A 284 -6.58 -3.89 2.38
C VAL A 284 -7.64 -3.17 3.22
N ALA A 285 -7.48 -3.11 4.54
CA ALA A 285 -8.40 -2.39 5.42
C ALA A 285 -8.47 -0.89 5.09
N ASN A 286 -7.33 -0.27 4.76
CA ASN A 286 -7.32 1.14 4.35
C ASN A 286 -8.01 1.36 2.99
N LEU A 287 -7.73 0.51 2.01
CA LEU A 287 -8.40 0.56 0.70
C LEU A 287 -9.91 0.31 0.81
N GLU A 288 -10.34 -0.56 1.71
CA GLU A 288 -11.77 -0.82 1.97
C GLU A 288 -12.44 0.41 2.59
N LYS A 289 -11.78 1.05 3.57
CA LYS A 289 -12.24 2.32 4.16
C LYS A 289 -12.35 3.45 3.12
N GLU A 290 -11.44 3.48 2.14
CA GLU A 290 -11.48 4.40 0.99
C GLU A 290 -12.56 4.02 -0.04
N GLY A 291 -13.24 2.88 0.11
CA GLY A 291 -14.23 2.38 -0.84
C GLY A 291 -13.63 1.86 -2.15
N ARG A 292 -12.32 1.60 -2.21
CA ARG A 292 -11.60 1.15 -3.42
C ARG A 292 -11.59 -0.38 -3.59
N VAL A 293 -11.76 -1.11 -2.49
CA VAL A 293 -11.93 -2.57 -2.50
C VAL A 293 -13.10 -2.99 -1.62
N LYS A 294 -13.59 -4.21 -1.81
CA LYS A 294 -14.59 -4.87 -0.99
C LYS A 294 -14.07 -6.23 -0.54
N VAL A 295 -14.20 -6.54 0.75
CA VAL A 295 -14.01 -7.91 1.25
C VAL A 295 -15.35 -8.65 1.23
N SER A 296 -15.38 -9.85 0.66
CA SER A 296 -16.57 -10.70 0.54
C SER A 296 -16.25 -12.16 0.85
N MET A 297 -17.27 -12.96 1.09
CA MET A 297 -17.12 -14.41 1.31
C MET A 297 -17.42 -15.17 0.02
N VAL A 298 -16.48 -16.03 -0.40
CA VAL A 298 -16.71 -17.04 -1.44
C VAL A 298 -16.48 -18.40 -0.80
N GLY A 299 -17.57 -19.14 -0.59
CA GLY A 299 -17.55 -20.30 0.30
C GLY A 299 -17.17 -19.89 1.73
N GLN A 300 -16.09 -20.47 2.26
CA GLN A 300 -15.55 -20.18 3.60
C GLN A 300 -14.27 -19.32 3.57
N MET A 301 -13.96 -18.72 2.42
CA MET A 301 -12.74 -17.93 2.24
C MET A 301 -13.08 -16.45 2.04
N GLN A 302 -12.26 -15.59 2.64
CA GLN A 302 -12.31 -14.14 2.43
C GLN A 302 -11.65 -13.80 1.08
N MET A 303 -12.43 -13.19 0.19
CA MET A 303 -11.98 -12.75 -1.12
C MET A 303 -12.05 -11.22 -1.20
N ILE A 304 -11.02 -10.62 -1.78
CA ILE A 304 -10.88 -9.17 -1.93
C ILE A 304 -11.02 -8.83 -3.41
N SER A 305 -11.87 -7.86 -3.73
CA SER A 305 -12.06 -7.37 -5.11
C SER A 305 -12.06 -5.83 -5.17
N SER A 306 -11.72 -5.25 -6.33
CA SER A 306 -11.82 -3.80 -6.53
C SER A 306 -13.28 -3.37 -6.62
N THR A 307 -13.62 -2.18 -6.11
CA THR A 307 -14.99 -1.64 -6.11
C THR A 307 -15.39 -1.04 -7.46
N ILE A 308 -14.44 -0.81 -8.37
CA ILE A 308 -14.77 -0.55 -9.78
C ILE A 308 -15.14 -1.92 -10.38
N ALA A 309 -16.46 -2.13 -10.54
CA ALA A 309 -17.18 -3.40 -10.82
C ALA A 309 -17.87 -4.09 -9.62
N ALA A 310 -18.27 -3.36 -8.57
CA ALA A 310 -19.16 -3.86 -7.52
C ALA A 310 -20.62 -3.34 -7.62
N ALA A 311 -21.05 -2.79 -8.76
CA ALA A 311 -22.44 -2.38 -8.99
C ALA A 311 -23.39 -3.51 -9.43
N CYS A 312 -22.93 -4.77 -9.41
CA CYS A 312 -23.72 -5.93 -9.86
C CYS A 312 -23.85 -6.98 -8.76
N THR A 313 -24.26 -6.60 -7.55
CA THR A 313 -24.81 -7.55 -6.57
C THR A 313 -25.78 -6.82 -5.64
N THR A 314 -26.98 -6.53 -6.15
CA THR A 314 -28.29 -6.63 -5.45
C THR A 314 -29.29 -5.75 -6.20
N VAL A 315 -30.22 -6.35 -6.94
CA VAL A 315 -31.51 -5.71 -7.23
C VAL A 315 -32.56 -6.81 -7.18
N ASP A 316 -33.40 -6.78 -6.15
CA ASP A 316 -34.71 -7.43 -6.16
C ASP A 316 -35.66 -6.58 -7.02
N GLU A 317 -36.33 -7.25 -7.95
CA GLU A 317 -37.44 -6.79 -8.83
C GLU A 317 -37.17 -5.81 -9.99
N PRO A 318 -37.94 -5.92 -11.10
CA PRO A 318 -37.41 -5.74 -12.45
C PRO A 318 -37.73 -4.37 -13.05
N ALA A 319 -36.72 -3.78 -13.71
CA ALA A 319 -36.94 -2.82 -14.78
C ALA A 319 -36.41 -3.42 -16.08
N THR A 320 -37.33 -3.65 -17.02
CA THR A 320 -37.10 -4.20 -18.35
C THR A 320 -36.29 -3.23 -19.21
N VAL A 321 -35.07 -3.62 -19.57
CA VAL A 321 -34.35 -3.10 -20.75
C VAL A 321 -33.63 -4.29 -21.42
N GLU A 322 -34.13 -4.71 -22.58
CA GLU A 322 -33.50 -5.75 -23.42
C GLU A 322 -32.26 -5.18 -24.13
N VAL A 323 -31.04 -5.60 -23.75
CA VAL A 323 -29.86 -5.45 -24.63
C VAL A 323 -28.88 -6.66 -24.57
N CYS A 324 -28.54 -7.11 -25.78
CA CYS A 324 -27.47 -7.96 -26.38
C CYS A 324 -26.75 -9.11 -25.62
N GLU A 325 -26.72 -10.28 -26.26
CA GLU A 325 -26.04 -11.52 -25.80
C GLU A 325 -24.67 -11.81 -26.48
N SER A 326 -24.24 -11.04 -27.47
CA SER A 326 -23.18 -11.48 -28.41
C SER A 326 -21.76 -10.96 -28.13
N LEU A 327 -21.60 -9.85 -27.39
CA LEU A 327 -20.35 -9.09 -27.28
C LEU A 327 -20.04 -8.70 -25.84
N LEU A 328 -18.77 -8.87 -25.45
CA LEU A 328 -18.23 -8.63 -24.13
C LEU A 328 -17.20 -7.50 -24.21
N LEU A 329 -17.27 -6.53 -23.30
CA LEU A 329 -16.26 -5.45 -23.22
C LEU A 329 -15.00 -5.95 -22.51
N GLN A 330 -13.85 -5.85 -23.17
CA GLN A 330 -12.54 -6.29 -22.66
C GLN A 330 -11.73 -5.11 -22.08
N SER A 331 -11.63 -4.01 -22.82
CA SER A 331 -10.94 -2.80 -22.35
C SER A 331 -11.48 -1.55 -23.03
N CYS A 332 -11.27 -0.40 -22.40
CA CYS A 332 -11.61 0.92 -22.93
C CYS A 332 -10.52 1.90 -22.51
N ASP A 333 -9.60 2.19 -23.41
CA ASP A 333 -8.36 2.89 -23.12
C ASP A 333 -8.33 4.23 -23.87
N LYS A 334 -8.00 5.33 -23.18
CA LYS A 334 -7.75 6.60 -23.86
C LYS A 334 -6.40 6.53 -24.58
N VAL A 335 -6.41 6.72 -25.90
CA VAL A 335 -5.21 6.67 -26.73
C VAL A 335 -4.95 8.04 -27.33
N GLY A 336 -4.08 8.82 -26.68
CA GLY A 336 -3.82 10.22 -27.04
C GLY A 336 -4.91 11.18 -26.58
N GLU A 337 -4.89 12.42 -27.06
CA GLU A 337 -5.79 13.47 -26.56
C GLU A 337 -7.25 13.28 -27.01
N ASN A 338 -7.47 12.74 -28.22
CA ASN A 338 -8.75 12.74 -28.94
C ASN A 338 -9.24 11.35 -29.39
N ALA A 339 -8.71 10.27 -28.82
CA ALA A 339 -9.14 8.92 -29.21
C ALA A 339 -9.34 8.00 -28.01
N ILE A 340 -10.26 7.06 -28.19
CA ILE A 340 -10.47 5.95 -27.26
C ILE A 340 -10.51 4.65 -28.04
N HIS A 341 -9.77 3.69 -27.52
CA HIS A 341 -9.71 2.35 -28.05
C HIS A 341 -10.60 1.45 -27.21
N VAL A 342 -11.63 0.87 -27.83
CA VAL A 342 -12.57 -0.02 -27.17
C VAL A 342 -12.35 -1.43 -27.70
N LYS A 343 -11.98 -2.35 -26.82
CA LYS A 343 -11.74 -3.75 -27.18
C LYS A 343 -12.95 -4.59 -26.79
N LEU A 344 -13.53 -5.31 -27.76
CA LEU A 344 -14.68 -6.20 -27.55
C LEU A 344 -14.30 -7.65 -27.91
N SER A 345 -14.87 -8.63 -27.22
CA SER A 345 -14.76 -10.05 -27.58
C SER A 345 -16.13 -10.68 -27.83
N ALA A 346 -16.22 -11.66 -28.71
CA ALA A 346 -17.46 -12.42 -28.91
C ALA A 346 -17.75 -13.30 -27.68
N ALA A 347 -19.03 -13.47 -27.33
CA ALA A 347 -19.45 -14.15 -26.11
C ALA A 347 -19.46 -15.70 -26.17
N SER A 348 -19.03 -16.34 -27.27
CA SER A 348 -19.16 -17.80 -27.45
C SER A 348 -17.84 -18.59 -27.38
N ASP A 349 -17.79 -19.59 -26.50
CA ASP A 349 -16.76 -20.65 -26.38
C ASP A 349 -16.85 -21.73 -27.48
N LEU A 350 -16.95 -21.36 -28.76
CA LEU A 350 -16.90 -22.33 -29.85
C LEU A 350 -15.46 -22.48 -30.36
N CYS A 351 -14.83 -23.59 -30.01
CA CYS A 351 -13.63 -24.10 -30.65
C CYS A 351 -13.93 -24.38 -32.14
N GLY A 352 -13.46 -23.50 -33.03
CA GLY A 352 -13.55 -23.65 -34.47
C GLY A 352 -13.33 -22.32 -35.19
N GLU A 353 -12.88 -22.34 -36.45
CA GLU A 353 -12.67 -21.14 -37.27
C GLU A 353 -13.86 -20.18 -37.20
N MET A 354 -13.58 -18.94 -36.80
CA MET A 354 -14.60 -17.93 -36.53
C MET A 354 -15.10 -17.36 -37.86
N HIS A 355 -16.24 -17.83 -38.36
CA HIS A 355 -17.00 -17.07 -39.34
C HIS A 355 -17.62 -15.86 -38.62
N ILE A 356 -17.26 -14.66 -39.07
CA ILE A 356 -17.91 -13.42 -38.62
C ILE A 356 -19.37 -13.49 -39.11
N ASP A 357 -20.27 -13.95 -38.25
CA ASP A 357 -21.69 -14.06 -38.55
C ASP A 357 -22.29 -12.67 -38.75
N ASN A 358 -23.26 -12.56 -39.67
CA ASN A 358 -24.05 -11.36 -39.96
C ASN A 358 -24.67 -10.74 -38.70
N LYS A 359 -24.88 -11.53 -37.65
CA LYS A 359 -25.35 -11.08 -36.33
C LYS A 359 -24.34 -10.15 -35.63
N VAL A 360 -23.04 -10.47 -35.65
CA VAL A 360 -21.99 -9.63 -35.04
C VAL A 360 -21.88 -8.30 -35.80
N LEU A 361 -21.96 -8.34 -37.12
CA LEU A 361 -21.95 -7.14 -37.97
C LEU A 361 -23.19 -6.25 -37.74
N SER A 362 -24.36 -6.86 -37.56
CA SER A 362 -25.60 -6.17 -37.17
C SER A 362 -25.47 -5.49 -35.81
N ASP A 363 -24.88 -6.17 -34.83
CA ASP A 363 -24.75 -5.66 -33.46
C ASP A 363 -23.75 -4.49 -33.37
N VAL A 364 -22.62 -4.57 -34.08
CA VAL A 364 -21.67 -3.45 -34.21
C VAL A 364 -22.32 -2.25 -34.92
N SER A 365 -23.15 -2.48 -35.94
CA SER A 365 -23.91 -1.43 -36.63
C SER A 365 -24.95 -0.73 -35.74
N LYS A 366 -25.62 -1.48 -34.86
CA LYS A 366 -26.54 -0.91 -33.86
C LYS A 366 -25.81 -0.07 -32.81
N LEU A 367 -24.69 -0.54 -32.29
CA LEU A 367 -23.84 0.20 -31.35
C LEU A 367 -23.36 1.52 -31.96
N ALA A 368 -22.90 1.48 -33.22
CA ALA A 368 -22.52 2.67 -33.96
C ALA A 368 -23.68 3.68 -34.08
N SER A 369 -24.89 3.20 -34.39
CA SER A 369 -26.08 4.05 -34.51
C SER A 369 -26.49 4.72 -33.20
N GLN A 370 -26.36 4.03 -32.05
CA GLN A 370 -26.67 4.57 -30.73
C GLN A 370 -25.66 5.61 -30.25
N LEU A 371 -24.39 5.43 -30.59
CA LEU A 371 -23.34 6.41 -30.34
C LEU A 371 -23.60 7.68 -31.16
N ILE A 372 -23.98 7.57 -32.43
CA ILE A 372 -24.39 8.72 -33.26
C ILE A 372 -25.58 9.46 -32.65
N ALA A 373 -26.62 8.74 -32.23
CA ALA A 373 -27.79 9.34 -31.59
C ALA A 373 -27.47 10.05 -30.26
N SER A 374 -26.37 9.68 -29.61
CA SER A 374 -25.91 10.26 -28.35
C SER A 374 -24.95 11.44 -28.53
N GLY A 375 -24.74 11.89 -29.77
CA GLY A 375 -23.93 13.07 -30.11
C GLY A 375 -22.47 12.77 -30.44
N TYR A 376 -22.11 11.51 -30.68
CA TYR A 376 -20.75 11.11 -31.07
C TYR A 376 -20.66 10.94 -32.60
N GLU A 377 -19.68 11.56 -33.26
CA GLU A 377 -19.46 11.35 -34.70
C GLU A 377 -18.63 10.09 -34.97
N LEU A 378 -19.02 9.33 -36.01
CA LEU A 378 -18.34 8.11 -36.45
C LEU A 378 -17.97 8.21 -37.93
N HIS A 379 -16.73 7.88 -38.28
CA HIS A 379 -16.26 7.87 -39.68
C HIS A 379 -15.79 6.47 -40.10
N ASN A 380 -16.43 5.95 -41.16
CA ASN A 380 -16.26 4.60 -41.71
C ASN A 380 -14.89 4.40 -42.34
N ASP A 381 -14.33 3.19 -42.20
CA ASP A 381 -13.64 2.53 -43.31
C ASP A 381 -13.92 1.00 -43.27
N MET A 382 -13.96 0.41 -44.45
CA MET A 382 -14.58 -0.88 -44.80
C MET A 382 -14.07 -2.14 -44.07
N LEU A 383 -14.91 -3.18 -44.04
CA LEU A 383 -14.55 -4.55 -43.64
C LEU A 383 -13.82 -5.29 -44.76
N VAL A 384 -12.70 -5.95 -44.44
CA VAL A 384 -12.00 -6.89 -45.33
C VAL A 384 -11.89 -8.23 -44.61
N ASP A 385 -12.45 -9.29 -45.20
CA ASP A 385 -12.26 -10.65 -44.67
C ASP A 385 -10.92 -11.26 -45.12
N GLN A 386 -10.54 -12.40 -44.51
CA GLN A 386 -9.32 -13.15 -44.83
C GLN A 386 -9.18 -13.61 -46.30
N ASN A 387 -10.23 -13.48 -47.10
CA ASN A 387 -10.26 -13.79 -48.53
C ASN A 387 -10.26 -12.52 -49.41
N SER A 388 -9.96 -11.35 -48.84
CA SER A 388 -9.96 -10.05 -49.54
C SER A 388 -11.33 -9.64 -50.11
N LYS A 389 -12.43 -10.14 -49.53
CA LYS A 389 -13.77 -9.67 -49.88
C LYS A 389 -14.12 -8.40 -49.09
N PHE A 390 -14.62 -7.40 -49.81
CA PHE A 390 -14.99 -6.09 -49.28
C PHE A 390 -16.48 -6.03 -48.93
N TYR A 391 -16.80 -5.64 -47.70
CA TYR A 391 -18.20 -5.41 -47.28
C TYR A 391 -18.39 -3.95 -46.86
N SER A 392 -19.34 -3.27 -47.51
CA SER A 392 -19.79 -1.93 -47.15
C SER A 392 -20.93 -2.02 -46.15
N LEU A 393 -20.77 -1.42 -44.97
CA LEU A 393 -21.87 -1.11 -44.06
C LEU A 393 -22.29 0.34 -44.36
N ALA A 394 -23.35 0.56 -45.12
CA ALA A 394 -23.82 1.91 -45.40
C ALA A 394 -25.35 2.04 -45.38
N ASN A 395 -25.80 3.13 -44.75
CA ASN A 395 -27.17 3.67 -44.83
C ASN A 395 -27.55 3.96 -46.32
N PRO A 396 -28.84 4.03 -46.69
CA PRO A 396 -29.32 3.78 -48.04
C PRO A 396 -29.08 4.99 -48.95
N LYS A 397 -27.94 5.05 -49.63
CA LYS A 397 -27.82 5.63 -50.97
C LYS A 397 -26.50 5.20 -51.61
N ILE A 398 -26.65 4.34 -52.60
CA ILE A 398 -25.60 3.76 -53.43
C ILE A 398 -24.88 4.85 -54.22
N VAL A 399 -23.55 4.82 -54.24
CA VAL A 399 -22.77 5.23 -55.41
C VAL A 399 -21.74 4.14 -55.67
N SER A 400 -21.89 3.42 -56.77
CA SER A 400 -20.87 2.49 -57.27
C SER A 400 -19.83 3.26 -58.06
N GLN A 401 -18.55 3.07 -57.79
CA GLN A 401 -17.50 3.43 -58.74
C GLN A 401 -16.51 2.27 -58.90
N LYS A 402 -16.76 1.46 -59.94
CA LYS A 402 -15.70 1.15 -60.89
C LYS A 402 -15.31 2.49 -61.50
N ASP A 403 -14.19 3.06 -61.10
CA ASP A 403 -13.26 3.75 -61.99
C ASP A 403 -12.08 4.28 -61.17
N SER A 404 -10.91 3.91 -61.65
CA SER A 404 -9.59 4.31 -61.18
C SER A 404 -9.38 5.83 -61.25
N ALA A 405 -8.58 6.32 -60.30
CA ALA A 405 -7.59 7.40 -60.41
C ALA A 405 -7.79 8.58 -59.44
N SER A 406 -6.69 8.88 -58.76
CA SER A 406 -6.34 10.11 -58.05
C SER A 406 -7.36 10.64 -57.02
N ARG A 407 -7.20 10.22 -55.77
CA ARG A 407 -7.41 11.11 -54.63
C ARG A 407 -6.14 11.13 -53.80
N THR A 408 -5.60 12.33 -53.63
CA THR A 408 -4.55 12.65 -52.67
C THR A 408 -4.97 12.16 -51.28
N GLU A 409 -4.13 11.34 -50.65
CA GLU A 409 -4.35 10.86 -49.28
C GLU A 409 -4.35 12.05 -48.31
N ASP A 410 -5.53 12.40 -47.81
CA ASP A 410 -5.68 13.31 -46.70
C ASP A 410 -5.47 12.53 -45.39
N THR A 411 -4.38 12.82 -44.69
CA THR A 411 -3.95 12.15 -43.45
C THR A 411 -4.60 12.76 -42.19
N SER A 412 -5.51 13.72 -42.36
CA SER A 412 -6.10 14.50 -41.27
C SER A 412 -7.43 13.98 -40.71
N LEU A 413 -8.05 12.93 -41.30
CA LEU A 413 -9.34 12.41 -40.85
C LEU A 413 -9.23 11.08 -40.07
N PRO A 414 -10.05 10.89 -39.02
CA PRO A 414 -10.05 9.68 -38.21
C PRO A 414 -10.68 8.47 -38.89
N ARG A 415 -10.10 7.28 -38.68
CA ARG A 415 -10.49 5.99 -39.27
C ARG A 415 -10.95 5.00 -38.18
N ILE A 416 -12.01 4.24 -38.46
CA ILE A 416 -12.34 3.02 -37.70
C ILE A 416 -11.60 1.84 -38.33
N THR A 417 -10.67 1.24 -37.59
CA THR A 417 -9.97 0.02 -38.03
C THR A 417 -10.50 -1.15 -37.23
N LEU A 418 -11.21 -2.07 -37.88
CA LEU A 418 -11.61 -3.34 -37.30
C LEU A 418 -10.49 -4.36 -37.56
N ASN A 419 -9.72 -4.68 -36.52
CA ASN A 419 -8.74 -5.77 -36.58
C ASN A 419 -9.36 -7.03 -35.99
N PHE A 420 -9.38 -8.09 -36.81
CA PHE A 420 -9.75 -9.43 -36.39
C PHE A 420 -8.47 -10.22 -36.17
N SER A 421 -8.17 -10.53 -34.92
CA SER A 421 -7.12 -11.48 -34.55
C SER A 421 -7.68 -12.42 -33.51
N ASP A 422 -7.52 -13.74 -33.73
CA ASP A 422 -7.81 -14.84 -32.83
C ASP A 422 -8.82 -14.49 -31.71
N LYS A 423 -10.10 -14.46 -32.11
CA LYS A 423 -11.30 -14.33 -31.25
C LYS A 423 -11.62 -12.94 -30.68
N THR A 424 -10.96 -11.88 -31.15
CA THR A 424 -11.20 -10.51 -30.62
C THR A 424 -11.54 -9.51 -31.73
N VAL A 425 -12.46 -8.57 -31.44
CA VAL A 425 -12.83 -7.46 -32.31
C VAL A 425 -12.42 -6.16 -31.64
N ALA A 426 -11.40 -5.49 -32.16
CA ALA A 426 -11.01 -4.16 -31.68
C ALA A 426 -11.80 -3.07 -32.42
N LEU A 427 -12.48 -2.18 -31.68
CA LEU A 427 -13.17 -1.01 -32.21
C LEU A 427 -12.42 0.25 -31.78
N SER A 428 -11.82 0.96 -32.74
CA SER A 428 -11.16 2.24 -32.47
C SER A 428 -12.10 3.40 -32.79
N ILE A 429 -12.39 4.26 -31.80
CA ILE A 429 -13.24 5.44 -31.95
C ILE A 429 -12.37 6.69 -31.82
N LYS A 430 -12.35 7.52 -32.86
CA LYS A 430 -11.70 8.84 -32.87
C LYS A 430 -12.74 9.91 -33.17
N GLY A 431 -12.72 11.01 -32.43
CA GLY A 431 -13.60 12.16 -32.66
C GLY A 431 -12.88 13.47 -32.39
N GLU A 432 -13.30 14.57 -33.04
CA GLU A 432 -12.83 15.91 -32.67
C GLU A 432 -13.50 16.38 -31.37
N ILE A 433 -12.72 17.08 -30.53
CA ILE A 433 -13.22 17.67 -29.29
C ILE A 433 -14.13 18.83 -29.66
N VAL A 434 -15.43 18.58 -29.72
CA VAL A 434 -16.42 19.67 -29.74
C VAL A 434 -16.89 20.01 -28.32
N ASN A 435 -16.76 19.08 -27.36
CA ASN A 435 -16.83 19.33 -25.90
C ASN A 435 -16.16 18.16 -25.16
N ASN A 436 -15.56 18.41 -23.98
CA ASN A 436 -14.89 17.40 -23.14
C ASN A 436 -15.65 16.07 -23.10
N TRP A 437 -14.94 14.96 -23.35
CA TRP A 437 -15.54 13.62 -23.32
C TRP A 437 -16.03 13.32 -21.90
N ASP A 438 -17.35 13.14 -21.74
CA ASP A 438 -17.92 12.61 -20.51
C ASP A 438 -17.71 11.08 -20.49
N MET A 439 -16.58 10.68 -19.93
CA MET A 439 -16.16 9.29 -19.77
C MET A 439 -17.15 8.46 -18.94
N THR A 440 -17.86 9.12 -18.02
CA THR A 440 -18.87 8.49 -17.17
C THR A 440 -20.11 8.15 -17.98
N LYS A 441 -20.53 9.06 -18.88
CA LYS A 441 -21.64 8.84 -19.81
C LYS A 441 -21.31 7.78 -20.88
N LEU A 442 -20.09 7.79 -21.42
CA LEU A 442 -19.63 6.77 -22.37
C LEU A 442 -19.55 5.38 -21.71
N GLY A 443 -19.00 5.29 -20.49
CA GLY A 443 -18.96 4.04 -19.72
C GLY A 443 -20.35 3.52 -19.40
N SER A 444 -21.29 4.40 -19.05
CA SER A 444 -22.69 4.04 -18.79
C SER A 444 -23.40 3.52 -20.04
N LEU A 445 -23.14 4.13 -21.20
CA LEU A 445 -23.71 3.71 -22.48
C LEU A 445 -23.13 2.35 -22.92
N LEU A 446 -21.82 2.13 -22.79
CA LEU A 446 -21.18 0.85 -23.11
C LEU A 446 -21.67 -0.28 -22.18
N ALA A 447 -21.89 0.02 -20.90
CA ALA A 447 -22.44 -0.92 -19.92
C ALA A 447 -23.92 -1.26 -20.17
N GLN A 448 -24.70 -0.35 -20.78
CA GLN A 448 -26.06 -0.64 -21.22
C GLN A 448 -26.10 -1.56 -22.44
N ILE A 449 -25.04 -1.60 -23.24
CA ILE A 449 -25.05 -2.24 -24.57
C ILE A 449 -24.30 -3.58 -24.59
N CYS A 450 -23.27 -3.77 -23.76
CA CYS A 450 -22.49 -5.01 -23.68
C CYS A 450 -22.77 -5.77 -22.38
N ARG A 451 -23.02 -7.07 -22.46
CA ARG A 451 -23.05 -7.92 -21.25
C ARG A 451 -21.61 -8.23 -20.80
N PRO A 452 -21.33 -8.29 -19.49
CA PRO A 452 -20.07 -8.84 -19.00
C PRO A 452 -20.02 -10.35 -19.24
N ALA A 453 -18.80 -10.90 -19.37
CA ALA A 453 -18.58 -12.33 -19.65
C ALA A 453 -19.21 -13.18 -18.54
N GLN A 454 -20.18 -14.05 -18.86
CA GLN A 454 -20.66 -15.04 -17.91
C GLN A 454 -19.64 -16.17 -17.79
N ALA A 455 -19.33 -16.59 -16.56
CA ALA A 455 -18.61 -17.85 -16.35
C ALA A 455 -19.50 -19.04 -16.77
N PRO A 456 -18.95 -20.09 -17.39
CA PRO A 456 -19.74 -21.24 -17.82
C PRO A 456 -20.43 -21.91 -16.63
N THR A 457 -21.73 -22.11 -16.75
CA THR A 457 -22.56 -22.82 -15.78
C THR A 457 -22.11 -24.29 -15.70
N PRO A 458 -21.90 -24.88 -14.50
CA PRO A 458 -21.73 -26.32 -14.40
C PRO A 458 -23.07 -26.99 -14.77
N THR A 459 -23.07 -27.77 -15.84
CA THR A 459 -24.09 -28.82 -16.05
C THR A 459 -24.05 -29.81 -14.89
N MET A 460 -25.24 -30.21 -14.42
CA MET A 460 -25.51 -31.06 -13.24
C MET A 460 -24.56 -32.23 -13.01
#